data_AF-A0A353MDI3-F1
#
_entry.id   AF-A0A353MDI3-F1
#
_cell.length_a   1.000
_cell.length_b   1.000
_cell.length_c   1.000
_cell.angle_alpha   90.00
_cell.angle_beta   90.00
_cell.angle_gamma   90.00
#
_symmetry.space_group_name_H-M   'P 1'
#
loop_
_entity.id
_entity.type
_entity.pdbx_description
1 polymer ?
#
loop_
_entity_poly.entity_id
_entity_poly.type
_entity_poly.pdbx_seq_one_letter_code
_entity_poly.pdbx_strand_id
1 'polypeptide(L)'
;MFKVLPQGLDEQIARINVAISRGENMTPLMRRISGILGSGFERNFAAEGRPAWPDLAPSTKKARARKGKWPGQILQVSAAGLASSVQEFFTATTAGAGTNKFYSAIQHFGGTIVQHPRSQKVYFRADEKTGVIGNRFVRKSKSNFSQWATSGTRTITIPARPFAAITAQEVLEIEVATLDFLTMR
;
A
#
# COMPACT_ATOMS: atom_id res chain seq x y z
N MET A 1 -10.76 5.60 -3.51
CA MET A 1 -9.47 6.16 -3.96
C MET A 1 -9.12 7.29 -3.01
N PHE A 2 -7.96 7.28 -2.37
CA PHE A 2 -7.52 8.39 -1.51
C PHE A 2 -6.66 9.35 -2.34
N LYS A 3 -6.80 10.66 -2.11
CA LYS A 3 -6.10 11.71 -2.86
C LYS A 3 -5.03 12.32 -1.97
N VAL A 4 -3.79 12.33 -2.43
CA VAL A 4 -2.71 13.12 -1.84
C VAL A 4 -2.62 14.42 -2.62
N LEU A 5 -2.64 15.56 -1.94
CA LEU A 5 -2.46 16.85 -2.59
C LEU A 5 -0.96 17.09 -2.82
N PRO A 6 -0.57 17.51 -4.03
CA PRO A 6 0.82 17.86 -4.29
C PRO A 6 1.20 19.09 -3.47
N GLN A 7 2.36 19.04 -2.81
CA GLN A 7 2.98 20.20 -2.16
C GLN A 7 3.99 20.83 -3.12
N GLY A 8 4.01 22.17 -3.24
CA GLY A 8 5.00 22.88 -4.05
C GLY A 8 4.74 22.91 -5.56
N LEU A 9 3.50 22.60 -5.99
CA LEU A 9 3.08 22.62 -7.39
C LEU A 9 2.05 23.71 -7.70
N ASP A 10 1.81 24.63 -6.76
CA ASP A 10 0.72 25.61 -6.84
C ASP A 10 0.86 26.55 -8.03
N GLU A 11 2.08 26.98 -8.34
CA GLU A 11 2.36 27.86 -9.48
C GLU A 11 2.13 27.14 -10.82
N GLN A 12 2.59 25.90 -10.94
CA GLN A 12 2.42 25.06 -12.12
C GLN A 12 0.93 24.76 -12.35
N ILE A 13 0.20 24.44 -11.28
CA ILE A 13 -1.26 24.26 -11.30
C ILE A 13 -1.95 25.54 -11.79
N ALA A 14 -1.54 26.71 -11.29
CA ALA A 14 -2.12 27.98 -11.73
C ALA A 14 -1.86 28.24 -13.23
N ARG A 15 -0.63 28.05 -13.71
CA ARG A 15 -0.28 28.22 -15.14
C ARG A 15 -1.07 27.27 -16.03
N ILE A 16 -1.17 26.00 -15.64
CA ILE A 16 -1.98 24.98 -16.31
C ILE A 16 -3.44 25.41 -16.37
N ASN A 17 -4.02 25.86 -15.26
CA ASN A 17 -5.43 26.27 -15.20
C ASN A 17 -5.74 27.47 -16.10
N VAL A 18 -4.85 28.47 -16.14
CA VAL A 18 -4.97 29.60 -17.07
C VAL A 18 -5.00 29.11 -18.50
N ALA A 19 -4.10 28.21 -18.85
CA ALA A 19 -3.97 27.73 -20.21
C ALA A 19 -5.13 26.78 -20.61
N ILE A 20 -5.66 25.97 -19.67
CA ILE A 20 -6.95 25.27 -19.83
C ILE A 20 -8.10 26.25 -20.10
N SER A 21 -8.17 27.36 -19.36
CA SER A 21 -9.23 28.36 -19.52
C SER A 21 -9.21 29.06 -20.89
N ARG A 22 -8.05 29.06 -21.56
CA ARG A 22 -7.88 29.56 -22.93
C ARG A 22 -8.30 28.55 -24.00
N GLY A 23 -8.82 27.38 -23.62
CA GLY A 23 -9.27 26.35 -24.54
C GLY A 23 -8.14 25.50 -25.12
N GLU A 24 -6.97 25.52 -24.49
CA GLU A 24 -5.80 24.82 -25.01
C GLU A 24 -5.86 23.31 -24.75
N ASN A 25 -5.38 22.51 -25.70
CA ASN A 25 -5.30 21.06 -25.53
C ASN A 25 -4.13 20.66 -24.63
N MET A 26 -4.42 20.51 -23.33
CA MET A 26 -3.45 20.10 -22.31
C MET A 26 -3.25 18.59 -22.21
N THR A 27 -3.96 17.78 -23.01
CA THR A 27 -3.83 16.31 -22.96
C THR A 27 -2.38 15.80 -23.06
N PRO A 28 -1.50 16.37 -23.93
CA PRO A 28 -0.11 15.94 -23.99
C PRO A 28 0.66 16.21 -22.69
N LEU A 29 0.45 17.39 -22.08
CA LEU A 29 1.04 17.74 -20.80
C LEU A 29 0.50 16.86 -19.67
N MET A 30 -0.82 16.66 -19.60
CA MET A 30 -1.45 15.82 -18.57
C MET A 30 -0.97 14.37 -18.62
N ARG A 31 -0.78 13.82 -19.83
CA ARG A 31 -0.16 12.49 -20.01
C ARG A 31 1.28 12.46 -19.52
N ARG A 32 2.09 13.49 -19.82
CA ARG A 32 3.48 13.56 -19.35
C ARG A 32 3.54 13.64 -17.83
N ILE A 33 2.68 14.46 -17.21
CA ILE A 33 2.57 14.59 -15.75
C ILE A 33 2.14 13.26 -15.12
N SER A 34 1.15 12.55 -15.67
CA SER A 34 0.75 11.25 -15.13
C SER A 34 1.89 10.23 -15.17
N GLY A 35 2.69 10.22 -16.23
CA GLY A 35 3.89 9.38 -16.35
C GLY A 35 4.97 9.71 -15.33
N ILE A 36 5.20 11.00 -15.04
CA ILE A 36 6.12 11.44 -13.98
C ILE A 36 5.64 10.94 -12.63
N LEU A 37 4.33 11.09 -12.34
CA LEU A 37 3.74 10.61 -11.10
C LEU A 37 3.87 9.09 -10.97
N GLY A 38 3.53 8.32 -12.02
CA GLY A 38 3.70 6.86 -12.05
C GLY A 38 5.15 6.44 -11.76
N SER A 39 6.11 7.08 -12.44
CA SER A 39 7.55 6.87 -12.21
C SER A 39 7.97 7.22 -10.78
N GLY A 40 7.35 8.23 -10.17
CA GLY A 40 7.56 8.58 -8.75
C GLY A 40 7.15 7.44 -7.80
N PHE A 41 6.01 6.81 -8.04
CA PHE A 41 5.59 5.61 -7.27
C PHE A 41 6.61 4.49 -7.42
N GLU A 42 7.04 4.18 -8.65
CA GLU A 42 8.03 3.13 -8.90
C GLU A 42 9.35 3.40 -8.17
N ARG A 43 9.86 4.62 -8.25
CA ARG A 43 11.06 5.06 -7.51
C ARG A 43 10.89 4.92 -6.00
N ASN A 44 9.75 5.33 -5.46
CA ASN A 44 9.46 5.18 -4.03
C ASN A 44 9.41 3.71 -3.60
N PHE A 45 8.81 2.84 -4.41
CA PHE A 45 8.77 1.40 -4.15
C PHE A 45 10.15 0.75 -4.25
N ALA A 46 10.95 1.13 -5.25
CA ALA A 46 12.30 0.61 -5.46
C ALA A 46 13.26 1.03 -4.33
N ALA A 47 13.19 2.28 -3.89
CA ALA A 47 14.00 2.83 -2.80
C ALA A 47 13.51 2.43 -1.39
N GLU A 48 12.41 1.67 -1.29
CA GLU A 48 11.74 1.35 -0.03
C GLU A 48 11.37 2.60 0.79
N GLY A 49 10.93 3.65 0.09
CA GLY A 49 10.52 4.93 0.64
C GLY A 49 11.53 6.06 0.41
N ARG A 50 11.01 7.27 0.18
CA ARG A 50 11.77 8.52 0.11
C ARG A 50 11.06 9.58 0.97
N PRO A 51 11.32 9.64 2.29
CA PRO A 51 12.37 8.94 3.06
C PRO A 51 12.08 7.45 3.31
N ALA A 52 13.13 6.70 3.67
CA ALA A 52 13.09 5.25 3.86
C ALA A 52 12.01 4.83 4.88
N TRP A 53 11.29 3.76 4.57
CA TRP A 53 10.21 3.25 5.40
C TRP A 53 10.71 2.52 6.64
N PRO A 54 9.90 2.50 7.72
CA PRO A 54 10.17 1.66 8.87
C PRO A 54 10.25 0.18 8.48
N ASP A 55 11.34 -0.44 8.94
CA ASP A 55 11.66 -1.83 8.69
C ASP A 55 10.59 -2.79 9.22
N LEU A 56 10.60 -4.02 8.72
CA LEU A 56 9.72 -5.09 9.17
C LEU A 56 10.19 -5.71 10.47
N ALA A 57 9.24 -6.08 11.33
CA ALA A 57 9.53 -6.83 12.53
C ALA A 57 10.28 -8.15 12.22
N PRO A 58 11.21 -8.60 13.08
CA PRO A 58 11.98 -9.84 12.85
C PRO A 58 11.09 -11.07 12.65
N SER A 59 9.95 -11.14 13.36
CA SER A 59 8.97 -12.21 13.22
C SER A 59 8.33 -12.23 11.83
N THR A 60 8.03 -11.06 11.26
CA THR A 60 7.49 -10.92 9.90
C THR A 60 8.52 -11.32 8.86
N LYS A 61 9.78 -10.92 9.00
CA LYS A 61 10.89 -11.34 8.12
C LYS A 61 11.05 -12.86 8.14
N LYS A 62 11.08 -13.47 9.34
CA LYS A 62 11.14 -14.93 9.51
C LYS A 62 9.95 -15.64 8.86
N ALA A 63 8.74 -15.10 9.00
CA ALA A 63 7.55 -15.66 8.38
C ALA A 63 7.59 -15.56 6.84
N ARG A 64 8.13 -14.47 6.28
CA ARG A 64 8.34 -14.32 4.82
C ARG A 64 9.45 -15.24 4.30
N ALA A 65 10.54 -15.40 5.05
CA ALA A 65 11.64 -16.30 4.71
C ALA A 65 11.17 -17.75 4.60
N ARG A 66 10.34 -18.21 5.54
CA ARG A 66 9.70 -19.55 5.47
C ARG A 66 8.84 -19.75 4.22
N LYS A 67 8.37 -18.67 3.59
CA LYS A 67 7.56 -18.70 2.36
C LYS A 67 8.40 -18.43 1.10
N GLY A 68 9.73 -18.33 1.21
CA GLY A 68 10.62 -17.99 0.09
C GLY A 68 10.43 -16.58 -0.44
N LYS A 69 9.95 -15.64 0.40
CA LYS A 69 9.67 -14.24 0.03
C LYS A 69 10.59 -13.24 0.75
N TRP A 70 11.67 -13.71 1.36
CA TRP A 70 12.67 -12.89 2.04
C TRP A 70 14.06 -13.51 1.89
N PRO A 71 15.14 -12.73 1.63
CA PRO A 71 15.21 -11.26 1.55
C PRO A 71 14.43 -10.68 0.36
N GLY A 72 13.79 -9.53 0.55
CA GLY A 72 12.94 -8.89 -0.46
C GLY A 72 12.42 -7.54 0.03
N GLN A 73 11.62 -6.85 -0.79
CA GLN A 73 11.17 -5.49 -0.48
C GLN A 73 9.94 -5.45 0.45
N ILE A 74 9.85 -4.41 1.28
CA ILE A 74 8.85 -4.29 2.35
C ILE A 74 7.41 -4.38 1.82
N LEU A 75 7.07 -3.61 0.78
CA LEU A 75 5.73 -3.55 0.18
C LEU A 75 5.60 -4.32 -1.16
N GLN A 76 6.60 -5.10 -1.57
CA GLN A 76 6.62 -5.83 -2.84
C GLN A 76 6.81 -7.34 -2.64
N VAL A 77 5.85 -7.98 -1.97
CA VAL A 77 5.95 -9.42 -1.61
C VAL A 77 5.61 -10.35 -2.78
N SER A 78 4.76 -9.90 -3.71
CA SER A 78 4.27 -10.69 -4.83
C SER A 78 4.15 -9.85 -6.10
N ALA A 79 4.18 -10.51 -7.26
CA ALA A 79 4.11 -9.87 -8.58
C ALA A 79 2.77 -9.14 -8.85
N ALA A 80 1.69 -9.55 -8.17
CA ALA A 80 0.37 -8.88 -8.22
C ALA A 80 0.08 -8.02 -6.97
N GLY A 81 1.16 -7.51 -6.36
CA GLY A 81 1.17 -6.78 -5.10
C GLY A 81 0.68 -5.34 -5.20
N LEU A 82 1.13 -4.51 -4.25
CA LEU A 82 0.75 -3.09 -4.18
C LEU A 82 1.44 -2.28 -5.29
N ALA A 83 2.75 -2.46 -5.46
CA ALA A 83 3.54 -1.74 -6.47
C ALA A 83 2.99 -1.96 -7.89
N SER A 84 2.70 -3.21 -8.26
CA SER A 84 2.16 -3.57 -9.57
C SER A 84 0.70 -3.11 -9.80
N SER A 85 0.04 -2.55 -8.79
CA SER A 85 -1.36 -2.13 -8.88
C SER A 85 -1.52 -0.62 -9.07
N VAL A 86 -0.40 0.11 -9.13
CA VAL A 86 -0.40 1.53 -9.43
C VAL A 86 -0.76 1.70 -10.91
N GLN A 87 -1.70 2.59 -11.17
CA GLN A 87 -2.14 2.95 -12.51
C GLN A 87 -2.10 4.47 -12.64
N GLU A 88 -1.61 4.91 -13.79
CA GLU A 88 -1.67 6.29 -14.23
C GLU A 88 -3.03 6.59 -14.85
N PHE A 89 -3.49 7.83 -14.70
CA PHE A 89 -4.70 8.30 -15.34
C PHE A 89 -4.57 9.79 -15.65
N PHE A 90 -5.14 10.18 -16.78
CA PHE A 90 -5.15 11.57 -17.21
C PHE A 90 -6.39 11.89 -18.05
N THR A 91 -6.78 13.15 -18.04
CA THR A 91 -7.78 13.77 -18.90
C THR A 91 -7.18 15.03 -19.53
N ALA A 92 -7.96 15.81 -20.27
CA ALA A 92 -7.50 17.11 -20.75
C ALA A 92 -7.19 18.11 -19.62
N THR A 93 -7.67 17.89 -18.39
CA THR A 93 -7.55 18.87 -17.29
C THR A 93 -7.00 18.27 -16.00
N THR A 94 -6.76 16.96 -15.96
CA THR A 94 -6.35 16.26 -14.74
C THR A 94 -5.27 15.24 -15.09
N ALA A 95 -4.29 15.09 -14.21
CA ALA A 95 -3.29 14.03 -14.25
C ALA A 95 -3.14 13.42 -12.85
N GLY A 96 -2.88 12.12 -12.78
CA GLY A 96 -2.66 11.43 -11.52
C GLY A 96 -2.12 10.02 -11.69
N ALA A 97 -1.70 9.44 -10.57
CA ALA A 97 -1.36 8.03 -10.45
C ALA A 97 -1.84 7.52 -9.09
N GLY A 98 -2.27 6.26 -9.02
CA GLY A 98 -2.78 5.70 -7.76
C GLY A 98 -3.11 4.21 -7.84
N THR A 99 -3.57 3.65 -6.73
CA THR A 99 -3.93 2.23 -6.61
C THR A 99 -5.35 2.07 -6.07
N ASN A 100 -6.03 1.00 -6.50
CA ASN A 100 -7.35 0.61 -6.02
C ASN A 100 -7.32 -0.44 -4.89
N LYS A 101 -6.14 -0.90 -4.44
CA LYS A 101 -6.05 -1.92 -3.39
C LYS A 101 -6.60 -1.36 -2.07
N PHE A 102 -7.55 -2.06 -1.44
CA PHE A 102 -8.21 -1.57 -0.21
C PHE A 102 -7.23 -1.32 0.95
N TYR A 103 -6.17 -2.12 1.07
CA TYR A 103 -5.17 -1.99 2.14
C TYR A 103 -4.12 -0.89 1.88
N SER A 104 -4.15 -0.24 0.73
CA SER A 104 -3.16 0.78 0.34
C SER A 104 -3.16 1.98 1.28
N ALA A 105 -4.34 2.44 1.72
CA ALA A 105 -4.48 3.60 2.59
C ALA A 105 -3.80 3.37 3.95
N ILE A 106 -4.05 2.22 4.60
CA ILE A 106 -3.43 1.93 5.90
C ILE A 106 -1.92 1.66 5.79
N GLN A 107 -1.43 1.22 4.64
CA GLN A 107 0.02 1.15 4.40
C GLN A 107 0.62 2.55 4.21
N HIS A 108 -0.07 3.44 3.48
CA HIS A 108 0.40 4.78 3.21
C HIS A 108 0.45 5.65 4.49
N PHE A 109 -0.69 5.76 5.18
CA PHE A 109 -0.85 6.63 6.34
C PHE A 109 -0.44 5.97 7.66
N GLY A 110 -0.26 4.65 7.66
CA GLY A 110 -0.21 3.89 8.90
C GLY A 110 -1.58 3.79 9.55
N GLY A 111 -1.64 3.13 10.69
CA GLY A 111 -2.86 3.03 11.46
C GLY A 111 -2.86 1.86 12.43
N THR A 112 -3.95 1.76 13.16
CA THR A 112 -4.12 0.73 14.19
C THR A 112 -5.35 -0.10 13.89
N ILE A 113 -5.19 -1.42 13.89
CA ILE A 113 -6.29 -2.37 13.75
C ILE A 113 -6.51 -3.02 15.11
N VAL A 114 -7.71 -2.87 15.66
CA VAL A 114 -8.13 -3.57 16.88
C VAL A 114 -8.79 -4.88 16.48
N GLN A 115 -8.24 -5.99 16.95
CA GLN A 115 -8.90 -7.29 16.89
C GLN A 115 -9.68 -7.49 18.19
N HIS A 116 -11.00 -7.41 18.09
CA HIS A 116 -11.91 -7.67 19.20
C HIS A 116 -11.82 -9.12 19.69
N PRO A 117 -12.13 -9.38 20.97
CA PRO A 117 -12.02 -10.71 21.54
C PRO A 117 -13.01 -11.64 20.86
N ARG A 118 -12.59 -12.90 20.66
CA ARG A 118 -13.42 -13.93 20.05
C ARG A 118 -13.20 -15.25 20.77
N SER A 119 -14.31 -15.91 21.08
CA SER A 119 -14.31 -17.27 21.62
C SER A 119 -14.68 -18.23 20.51
N GLN A 120 -13.87 -19.26 20.30
CA GLN A 120 -14.16 -20.33 19.35
C GLN A 120 -14.08 -21.67 20.07
N LYS A 121 -15.07 -22.53 19.83
CA LYS A 121 -15.04 -23.90 20.34
C LYS A 121 -14.07 -24.72 19.51
N VAL A 122 -13.00 -25.20 20.15
CA VAL A 122 -11.98 -26.05 19.55
C VAL A 122 -12.21 -27.50 19.97
N TYR A 123 -11.83 -28.42 19.09
CA TYR A 123 -12.14 -29.84 19.22
C TYR A 123 -10.84 -30.65 19.22
N PHE A 124 -10.75 -31.59 20.16
CA PHE A 124 -9.60 -32.47 20.34
C PHE A 124 -10.06 -33.93 20.45
N ARG A 125 -9.08 -34.84 20.35
CA ARG A 125 -9.26 -36.23 20.77
C ARG A 125 -8.57 -36.43 22.11
N ALA A 126 -9.31 -36.94 23.08
CA ALA A 126 -8.77 -37.51 24.30
C ALA A 126 -8.64 -39.02 24.12
N ASP A 127 -7.62 -39.62 24.72
CA ASP A 127 -7.51 -41.07 24.86
C ASP A 127 -8.60 -41.54 25.84
N GLU A 128 -9.42 -42.49 25.42
CA GLU A 128 -10.57 -42.99 26.18
C GLU A 128 -10.15 -43.81 27.41
N LYS A 129 -8.95 -44.38 27.42
CA LYS A 129 -8.47 -45.21 28.53
C LYS A 129 -7.72 -44.42 29.59
N THR A 130 -6.92 -43.45 29.17
CA THR A 130 -6.06 -42.64 30.06
C THR A 130 -6.61 -41.26 30.35
N GLY A 131 -7.61 -40.79 29.58
CA GLY A 131 -8.18 -39.45 29.71
C GLY A 131 -7.28 -38.32 29.20
N VAL A 132 -6.09 -38.64 28.67
CA VAL A 132 -5.13 -37.63 28.23
C VAL A 132 -5.62 -36.97 26.94
N ILE A 133 -5.70 -35.63 26.96
CA ILE A 133 -6.12 -34.83 25.81
C ILE A 133 -4.96 -34.66 24.83
N GLY A 134 -5.17 -35.00 23.56
CA GLY A 134 -4.17 -34.83 22.50
C GLY A 134 -3.92 -33.37 22.15
N ASN A 135 -2.70 -33.06 21.70
CA ASN A 135 -2.26 -31.71 21.33
C ASN A 135 -2.70 -31.25 19.92
N ARG A 136 -3.36 -32.12 19.14
CA ARG A 136 -3.78 -31.84 17.76
C ARG A 136 -5.27 -31.53 17.69
N PHE A 137 -5.60 -30.44 17.00
CA PHE A 137 -6.99 -30.13 16.65
C PHE A 137 -7.57 -31.19 15.70
N VAL A 138 -8.83 -31.57 15.92
CA VAL A 138 -9.57 -32.51 15.06
C VAL A 138 -10.90 -31.93 14.60
N ARG A 139 -11.51 -32.55 13.57
CA ARG A 139 -12.88 -32.21 13.14
C ARG A 139 -13.89 -32.60 14.22
N LYS A 140 -14.98 -31.84 14.34
CA LYS A 140 -16.06 -32.07 15.32
C LYS A 140 -16.61 -33.50 15.29
N SER A 141 -16.83 -34.08 14.11
CA SER A 141 -17.33 -35.46 13.99
C SER A 141 -16.37 -36.54 14.49
N LYS A 142 -15.08 -36.20 14.66
CA LYS A 142 -14.03 -37.10 15.14
C LYS A 142 -13.56 -36.77 16.56
N SER A 143 -14.18 -35.77 17.21
CA SER A 143 -13.80 -35.31 18.55
C SER A 143 -14.66 -35.96 19.62
N ASN A 144 -14.02 -36.33 20.72
CA ASN A 144 -14.69 -36.73 21.97
C ASN A 144 -14.47 -35.68 23.08
N PHE A 145 -13.62 -34.67 22.86
CA PHE A 145 -13.40 -33.56 23.77
C PHE A 145 -13.49 -32.21 23.05
N SER A 146 -14.04 -31.20 23.72
CA SER A 146 -14.12 -29.85 23.20
C SER A 146 -13.92 -28.83 24.31
N GLN A 147 -13.23 -27.75 24.01
CA GLN A 147 -13.03 -26.63 24.94
C GLN A 147 -13.27 -25.30 24.23
N TRP A 148 -13.66 -24.30 24.98
CA TRP A 148 -13.67 -22.92 24.49
C TRP A 148 -12.25 -22.38 24.53
N ALA A 149 -11.78 -21.86 23.39
CA ALA A 149 -10.55 -21.09 23.32
C ALA A 149 -10.90 -19.63 23.06
N THR A 150 -10.62 -18.77 24.03
CA THR A 150 -10.84 -17.32 23.93
C THR A 150 -9.54 -16.65 23.55
N SER A 151 -9.56 -15.93 22.42
CA SER A 151 -8.49 -14.99 22.10
C SER A 151 -8.89 -13.62 22.62
N GLY A 152 -8.06 -13.04 23.49
CA GLY A 152 -8.25 -11.69 24.01
C GLY A 152 -8.10 -10.61 22.94
N THR A 153 -8.45 -9.39 23.30
CA THR A 153 -8.26 -8.22 22.43
C THR A 153 -6.78 -8.04 22.12
N ARG A 154 -6.45 -7.80 20.86
CA ARG A 154 -5.10 -7.38 20.48
C ARG A 154 -5.12 -6.28 19.45
N THR A 155 -4.15 -5.40 19.58
CA THR A 155 -4.00 -4.22 18.75
C THR A 155 -2.81 -4.42 17.83
N ILE A 156 -3.02 -4.23 16.53
CA ILE A 156 -1.97 -4.32 15.51
C ILE A 156 -1.68 -2.90 15.03
N THR A 157 -0.51 -2.39 15.38
CA THR A 157 -0.02 -1.10 14.90
C THR A 157 0.75 -1.29 13.60
N ILE A 158 0.33 -0.59 12.55
CA ILE A 158 0.97 -0.57 11.24
C ILE A 158 1.64 0.80 11.08
N PRO A 159 2.98 0.88 10.95
CA PRO A 159 3.65 2.16 10.73
C PRO A 159 3.37 2.68 9.32
N ALA A 160 3.38 4.00 9.17
CA ALA A 160 3.20 4.67 7.89
C ALA A 160 4.37 4.35 6.93
N ARG A 161 4.03 4.07 5.68
CA ARG A 161 4.96 3.80 4.57
C ARG A 161 4.50 4.59 3.36
N PRO A 162 4.76 5.92 3.34
CA PRO A 162 4.26 6.78 2.29
C PRO A 162 4.93 6.45 0.95
N PHE A 163 4.24 5.70 0.10
CA PHE A 163 4.70 5.31 -1.24
C PHE A 163 4.25 6.26 -2.36
N ALA A 164 3.28 7.13 -2.08
CA ALA A 164 2.77 8.15 -3.00
C ALA A 164 3.37 9.54 -2.71
N ALA A 165 4.52 9.60 -2.04
CA ALA A 165 5.18 10.86 -1.73
C ALA A 165 5.76 11.46 -3.02
N ILE A 166 5.46 12.74 -3.25
CA ILE A 166 6.07 13.53 -4.33
C ILE A 166 7.32 14.17 -3.73
N THR A 167 8.49 13.85 -4.26
CA THR A 167 9.75 14.46 -3.79
C THR A 167 10.08 15.70 -4.63
N ALA A 168 11.06 16.48 -4.20
CA ALA A 168 11.53 17.65 -4.94
C ALA A 168 11.94 17.32 -6.39
N GLN A 169 12.39 16.08 -6.64
CA GLN A 169 12.73 15.63 -7.98
C GLN A 169 11.50 15.56 -8.89
N GLU A 170 10.40 14.95 -8.43
CA GLU A 170 9.17 14.90 -9.23
C GLU A 170 8.55 16.29 -9.42
N VAL A 171 8.67 17.18 -8.42
CA VAL A 171 8.24 18.58 -8.57
C VAL A 171 9.01 19.26 -9.71
N LEU A 172 10.33 19.13 -9.73
CA LEU A 172 11.17 19.70 -10.79
C LEU A 172 10.86 19.10 -12.17
N GLU A 173 10.68 17.78 -12.26
CA GLU A 173 10.32 17.11 -13.51
C GLU A 173 8.99 17.61 -14.06
N ILE A 174 7.99 17.85 -13.20
CA ILE A 174 6.70 18.41 -13.58
C ILE A 174 6.84 19.88 -13.99
N GLU A 175 7.66 20.65 -13.28
CA GLU A 175 7.93 22.05 -13.62
C GLU A 175 8.56 22.18 -15.00
N VAL A 176 9.65 21.44 -15.25
CA VAL A 176 10.31 21.38 -16.56
C VAL A 176 9.31 20.93 -17.62
N ALA A 177 8.51 19.89 -17.34
CA ALA A 177 7.50 19.43 -18.29
C ALA A 177 6.47 20.49 -18.64
N THR A 178 6.06 21.28 -17.65
CA THR A 178 5.10 22.37 -17.81
C THR A 178 5.72 23.53 -18.60
N LEU A 179 6.96 23.92 -18.26
CA LEU A 179 7.69 24.99 -18.94
C LEU A 179 7.92 24.62 -20.41
N ASP A 180 8.52 23.46 -20.69
CA ASP A 180 8.77 22.97 -22.06
C ASP A 180 7.50 23.07 -22.90
N PHE A 181 6.38 22.58 -22.38
CA PHE A 181 5.11 22.54 -23.10
C PHE A 181 4.53 23.94 -23.38
N LEU A 182 4.71 24.88 -22.46
CA LEU A 182 4.22 26.25 -22.60
C LEU A 182 5.14 27.14 -23.44
N THR A 183 6.46 26.86 -23.46
CA THR A 183 7.45 27.67 -24.18
C THR A 183 7.80 27.16 -25.56
N MET A 184 7.73 25.84 -25.82
CA MET A 184 8.00 25.25 -27.15
C MET A 184 6.78 25.27 -28.07
N ARG A 185 5.88 26.23 -27.88
CA ARG A 185 4.75 26.49 -28.76
C ARG A 185 5.08 27.49 -29.86
#